data_AF-A0A7G9YYZ1-F1
#
_entry.id   AF-A0A7G9YYZ1-F1
#
_cell.length_a   1.000
_cell.length_b   1.000
_cell.length_c   1.000
_cell.angle_alpha   90.00
_cell.angle_beta   90.00
_cell.angle_gamma   90.00
#
_symmetry.space_group_name_H-M   'P 1'
#
loop_
_entity.id
_entity.type
_entity.pdbx_description
1 polymer ?
#
loop_
_entity_poly.entity_id
_entity_poly.type
_entity_poly.pdbx_seq_one_letter_code
_entity_poly.pdbx_strand_id
1 'polypeptide(L)' 'MTNGYISEDALNEIAPFLDAANVDVKAFSDSFYKKISSARLEPVLETCKRMQEKKIHLELTYLIIPGY' A
#
# COMPACT_ATOMS: atom_id res chain seq x y z
N MET A 1 9.84 -3.73 1.55
CA MET A 1 8.73 -3.64 2.54
C MET A 1 8.33 -2.17 2.65
N THR A 2 7.04 -1.84 2.54
CA THR A 2 6.52 -0.46 2.60
C THR A 2 5.09 -0.42 3.16
N ASN A 3 4.65 0.73 3.66
CA ASN A 3 3.27 0.98 4.09
C ASN A 3 2.31 1.32 2.93
N GLY A 4 2.83 1.43 1.69
CA GLY A 4 2.03 1.71 0.50
C GLY A 4 1.50 3.14 0.40
N TYR A 5 1.93 4.07 1.26
CA TYR A 5 1.49 5.47 1.23
C TYR A 5 2.52 6.35 0.50
N ILE A 6 2.56 6.24 -0.82
CA ILE A 6 3.51 6.94 -1.70
C ILE A 6 2.75 7.79 -2.74
N SER A 7 3.29 8.94 -3.10
CA SER A 7 2.76 9.74 -4.21
C SER A 7 3.00 9.07 -5.56
N GLU A 8 2.19 9.41 -6.56
CA GLU A 8 2.36 8.94 -7.94
C GLU A 8 3.76 9.22 -8.51
N ASP A 9 4.24 10.46 -8.36
CA ASP A 9 5.51 10.89 -8.94
C ASP A 9 6.67 10.09 -8.38
N ALA A 10 6.73 9.94 -7.05
CA ALA A 10 7.73 9.12 -6.39
C ALA A 10 7.66 7.64 -6.80
N LEU A 11 6.44 7.08 -6.98
CA LEU A 11 6.31 5.71 -7.49
C LEU A 11 6.81 5.60 -8.94
N ASN A 12 6.55 6.60 -9.78
CA ASN A 12 7.02 6.62 -11.16
C ASN A 12 8.55 6.70 -11.25
N GLU A 13 9.17 7.50 -10.38
CA GLU A 13 10.63 7.66 -10.33
C GLU A 13 11.34 6.38 -9.90
N ILE A 14 10.79 5.68 -8.89
CA ILE A 14 11.43 4.48 -8.34
C ILE A 14 11.08 3.19 -9.09
N ALA A 15 9.94 3.14 -9.78
CA ALA A 15 9.46 1.92 -10.45
C ALA A 15 10.46 1.24 -11.39
N PRO A 16 11.29 1.96 -12.19
CA PRO A 16 12.31 1.32 -13.04
C PRO A 16 13.36 0.52 -12.27
N PHE A 17 13.46 0.70 -10.95
CA PHE A 17 14.43 0.06 -10.07
C PHE A 17 13.79 -0.97 -9.11
N LEU A 18 12.49 -1.26 -9.25
CA LEU A 18 11.77 -2.18 -8.37
C LEU A 18 11.29 -3.41 -9.11
N ASP A 19 11.86 -4.57 -8.78
CA ASP A 19 11.36 -5.86 -9.26
C ASP A 19 10.14 -6.34 -8.46
N ALA A 20 10.11 -6.02 -7.16
CA ALA A 20 9.08 -6.48 -6.24
C ALA A 20 8.80 -5.46 -5.12
N ALA A 21 7.58 -5.46 -4.61
CA ALA A 21 7.15 -4.69 -3.46
C ALA A 21 6.27 -5.54 -2.55
N ASN A 22 6.59 -5.55 -1.25
CA ASN A 22 5.69 -6.04 -0.20
C ASN A 22 5.03 -4.83 0.48
N VAL A 23 3.70 -4.75 0.44
CA VAL A 23 2.89 -3.65 0.95
C VAL A 23 2.02 -4.08 2.12
N ASP A 24 2.09 -3.33 3.22
CA ASP A 24 1.23 -3.53 4.37
C ASP A 24 -0.17 -2.94 4.13
N VAL A 25 -1.17 -3.79 3.88
CA VAL A 25 -2.57 -3.39 3.95
C VAL A 25 -3.08 -3.65 5.37
N LYS A 26 -3.00 -2.63 6.22
CA LYS A 26 -3.19 -2.76 7.67
C LYS A 26 -4.62 -3.13 8.09
N ALA A 27 -5.61 -2.84 7.24
CA ALA A 27 -7.01 -3.25 7.36
C ALA A 27 -7.74 -2.98 6.03
N PHE A 28 -8.84 -3.68 5.72
CA PHE A 28 -9.74 -3.28 4.62
C PHE A 28 -10.85 -2.34 5.12
N SER A 29 -10.48 -1.34 5.93
CA SER A 29 -11.40 -0.38 6.55
C SER A 29 -10.80 1.01 6.59
N ASP A 30 -11.41 1.97 5.89
CA ASP A 30 -10.97 3.38 5.93
C ASP A 30 -11.13 3.98 7.34
N SER A 31 -12.10 3.49 8.12
CA SER A 31 -12.29 3.92 9.51
C SER A 31 -11.14 3.48 10.42
N PHE A 32 -10.59 2.29 10.20
CA PHE A 32 -9.38 1.82 10.88
C PHE A 32 -8.19 2.72 10.53
N TYR A 33 -7.99 2.99 9.24
CA TYR A 33 -6.90 3.86 8.79
C TYR A 33 -6.99 5.27 9.39
N LYS A 34 -8.18 5.87 9.43
CA LYS A 34 -8.40 7.18 10.04
C LYS A 34 -8.14 7.19 11.55
N LYS A 35 -8.67 6.20 12.27
CA LYS A 35 -8.64 6.17 13.74
C LYS A 35 -7.29 5.70 14.30
N ILE A 36 -6.67 4.72 13.65
CA ILE A 36 -5.50 3.99 14.18
C ILE A 36 -4.21 4.40 13.48
N SER A 37 -4.25 4.64 12.17
CA SER A 37 -3.05 4.99 11.38
C SER A 37 -2.95 6.47 10.99
N SER A 38 -3.95 7.29 11.37
CA SER A 38 -4.06 8.69 10.96
C SER A 38 -3.89 8.91 9.44
N ALA A 39 -4.34 7.94 8.65
CA ALA A 39 -4.18 7.88 7.20
C ALA A 39 -5.50 7.47 6.51
N ARG A 40 -5.45 7.22 5.20
CA ARG A 40 -6.59 6.75 4.39
C ARG A 40 -6.25 5.42 3.72
N LEU A 41 -7.24 4.56 3.58
CA LEU A 41 -7.06 3.26 2.91
C LEU A 41 -6.89 3.42 1.39
N GLU A 42 -7.67 4.31 0.79
CA GLU A 42 -7.72 4.50 -0.67
C GLU A 42 -6.34 4.76 -1.30
N PRO A 43 -5.49 5.68 -0.80
CA PRO A 43 -4.15 5.89 -1.37
C PRO A 43 -3.26 4.64 -1.35
N VAL A 44 -3.40 3.78 -0.34
CA VAL A 44 -2.65 2.52 -0.24
C VAL A 44 -3.11 1.54 -1.32
N LEU A 45 -4.43 1.38 -1.49
CA LEU A 45 -4.98 0.51 -2.53
C LEU A 45 -4.64 1.01 -3.94
N GLU A 46 -4.66 2.33 -4.14
CA GLU A 46 -4.30 2.95 -5.40
C GLU A 46 -2.81 2.74 -5.74
N THR A 47 -1.94 2.86 -4.75
CA THR A 47 -0.52 2.49 -4.89
C THR A 47 -0.35 1.04 -5.31
N CYS A 48 -1.06 0.10 -4.67
CA CYS A 48 -1.00 -1.32 -5.03
C CYS A 48 -1.41 -1.58 -6.49
N LYS A 49 -2.50 -0.95 -6.96
CA LYS A 49 -2.92 -1.06 -8.37
C LYS A 49 -1.84 -0.57 -9.32
N ARG A 50 -1.27 0.60 -9.05
CA ARG A 50 -0.21 1.19 -9.89
C ARG A 50 1.06 0.36 -9.91
N MET A 51 1.44 -0.25 -8.78
CA MET A 51 2.56 -1.19 -8.74
C MET A 51 2.30 -2.39 -9.66
N GLN A 52 1.09 -2.95 -9.63
CA GLN A 52 0.68 -4.04 -10.50
C GLN A 52 0.67 -3.63 -11.98
N GLU A 53 0.14 -2.46 -12.32
CA GLU A 53 0.13 -1.91 -13.69
C GLU A 53 1.54 -1.72 -14.24
N LYS A 54 2.49 -1.35 -13.38
CA LYS A 54 3.91 -1.21 -13.69
C LYS A 54 4.68 -2.53 -13.72
N LYS A 55 3.99 -3.67 -13.55
CA LYS A 55 4.54 -5.03 -13.54
C LYS A 55 5.54 -5.29 -12.40
N ILE A 56 5.43 -4.55 -11.30
CA ILE A 56 6.18 -4.84 -10.07
C ILE A 56 5.52 -6.05 -9.40
N HIS A 57 6.30 -7.06 -9.02
CA HIS A 57 5.77 -8.20 -8.27
C HIS A 57 5.25 -7.73 -6.91
N LEU A 58 3.94 -7.82 -6.70
CA LEU A 58 3.29 -7.28 -5.52
C LEU A 58 2.91 -8.39 -4.54
N GLU A 59 3.37 -8.25 -3.31
CA GLU A 59 2.95 -9.06 -2.17
C GLU A 59 2.21 -8.18 -1.17
N LEU A 60 1.12 -8.70 -0.61
CA LEU A 60 0.34 -7.98 0.39
C LEU A 60 0.53 -8.63 1.75
N THR A 61 0.87 -7.81 2.73
CA THR A 61 0.83 -8.19 4.14
C THR A 61 -0.47 -7.67 4.75
N TYR A 62 -1.34 -8.59 5.16
CA TYR A 62 -2.58 -8.26 5.85
C TYR A 62 -2.45 -8.54 7.35
N LEU A 63 -2.65 -7.52 8.18
CA LEU A 63 -2.57 -7.66 9.63
C LEU A 63 -3.89 -8.21 10.17
N ILE A 64 -3.82 -9.27 10.96
CA ILE A 64 -4.94 -9.76 11.74
C ILE A 64 -4.87 -9.12 13.13
N ILE A 65 -5.77 -8.18 13.40
CA ILE A 65 -5.83 -7.45 14.66
C ILE A 65 -7.18 -7.73 15.32
N PRO A 66 -7.24 -8.58 16.36
CA PRO A 66 -8.49 -8.88 17.04
C PRO A 66 -9.17 -7.61 17.58
N GLY A 67 -10.47 -7.48 17.33
CA GLY A 67 -11.28 -6.34 17.79
C GLY A 67 -11.31 -5.15 16.84
N TYR A 68 -10.69 -5.26 15.67
CA TYR A 68 -10.75 -4.27 14.60
C TYR A 68 -11.19 -4.87 13.27
#